data_AF-X0XB48-F1
#
_entry.id   AF-X0XB48-F1
#
_cell.length_a   1.000
_cell.length_b   1.000
_cell.length_c   1.000
_cell.angle_alpha   90.00
_cell.angle_beta   90.00
_cell.angle_gamma   90.00
#
_symmetry.space_group_name_H-M   'P 1'
#
loop_
_entity.id
_entity.type
_entity.pdbx_description
1 polymer ?
#
loop_
_entity_poly.entity_id
_entity_poly.type
_entity_poly.pdbx_seq_one_letter_code
_entity_poly.pdbx_strand_id
1 'polypeptide(L)'
;MQNLTRAHNELFRRTPDERFGSLIELWQHCQNEKERSVEWWHPPEVLVSRPTEHRLTLAMGEDGSFGLTDWSFSQLCKLANAGDRSEADAKASALLALAA
;
A
#
# COMPACT_ATOMS: atom_id res chain seq x y z
N MET A 1 1.95 -24.37 1.50
CA MET A 1 1.39 -23.97 2.81
C MET A 1 2.02 -22.72 3.41
N GLN A 2 3.29 -22.36 3.11
CA GLN A 2 3.94 -21.14 3.61
C GLN A 2 3.18 -19.83 3.34
N ASN A 3 2.55 -19.69 2.16
CA ASN A 3 1.80 -18.47 1.80
C ASN A 3 0.57 -18.23 2.71
N LEU A 4 -0.11 -19.28 3.15
CA LEU A 4 -1.25 -19.18 4.06
C LEU A 4 -0.80 -18.77 5.47
N THR A 5 0.31 -19.32 5.95
CA THR A 5 0.90 -18.97 7.25
C THR A 5 1.38 -17.52 7.27
N ARG A 6 1.91 -17.03 6.16
CA ARG A 6 2.36 -15.64 6.04
C ARG A 6 1.20 -14.64 5.99
N ALA A 7 0.18 -14.89 5.17
CA ALA A 7 -1.02 -14.05 5.13
C ALA A 7 -1.74 -14.02 6.49
N HIS A 8 -1.78 -15.16 7.18
CA HIS A 8 -2.24 -15.26 8.56
C HIS A 8 -1.42 -14.36 9.51
N ASN A 9 -0.10 -14.46 9.50
CA ASN A 9 0.75 -13.64 10.38
C ASN A 9 0.64 -12.13 10.10
N GLU A 10 0.42 -11.72 8.86
CA GLU A 10 0.17 -10.31 8.51
C GLU A 10 -1.23 -9.84 8.97
N LEU A 11 -2.25 -10.71 8.93
CA LEU A 11 -3.60 -10.41 9.45
C LEU A 11 -3.61 -10.12 10.97
N PHE A 12 -2.69 -10.74 11.73
CA PHE A 12 -2.53 -10.54 13.18
C PHE A 12 -1.45 -9.52 13.54
N ARG A 13 -0.78 -8.93 12.55
CA ARG A 13 0.16 -7.81 12.72
C ARG A 13 -0.52 -6.44 12.83
N ARG A 14 -1.81 -6.42 13.17
CA ARG A 14 -2.53 -5.18 13.47
C ARG A 14 -1.83 -4.50 14.64
N THR A 15 -1.20 -3.36 14.38
CA THR A 15 -0.84 -2.42 15.44
C THR A 15 -2.11 -2.10 16.24
N PRO A 16 -2.01 -1.88 17.56
CA PRO A 16 -3.16 -1.46 18.36
C PRO A 16 -3.89 -0.32 17.65
N ASP A 17 -5.22 -0.37 17.63
CA ASP A 17 -6.01 0.70 17.05
C ASP A 17 -5.57 2.02 17.66
N GLU A 18 -5.38 3.03 16.82
CA GLU A 18 -5.12 4.37 17.30
C GLU A 18 -6.36 4.87 18.04
N ARG A 19 -6.18 5.29 19.29
CA ARG A 19 -7.26 5.72 20.17
C ARG A 19 -6.94 7.09 20.73
N PHE A 20 -7.96 7.94 20.75
CA PHE A 20 -7.89 9.29 21.28
C PHE A 20 -8.80 9.39 22.51
N GLY A 21 -8.33 10.03 23.58
CA GLY A 21 -9.07 10.21 24.82
C GLY A 21 -10.18 11.24 24.71
N SER A 22 -10.19 12.06 23.66
CA SER A 22 -11.25 13.03 23.39
C SER A 22 -11.39 13.35 21.90
N LEU A 23 -12.52 13.96 21.52
CA LEU A 23 -12.73 14.47 20.17
C LEU A 23 -11.74 15.60 19.81
N ILE A 24 -11.32 16.39 20.80
CA ILE A 24 -10.36 17.48 20.60
C ILE A 24 -8.99 16.91 20.22
N GLU A 25 -8.57 15.85 20.90
CA GLU A 25 -7.29 15.17 20.62
C GLU A 25 -7.27 14.53 19.23
N LEU A 26 -8.37 13.86 18.84
CA LEU A 26 -8.55 13.36 17.47
C LEU A 26 -8.47 14.50 16.44
N TRP A 27 -9.16 15.60 16.69
CA TRP A 27 -9.17 16.75 15.78
C TRP A 27 -7.77 17.35 15.62
N GLN A 28 -7.03 17.54 16.72
CA GLN A 28 -5.66 18.03 16.69
C GLN A 28 -4.73 17.09 15.94
N HIS A 29 -4.85 15.78 16.17
CA HIS A 29 -4.11 14.78 15.40
C HIS A 29 -4.39 14.91 13.90
N CYS A 30 -5.65 15.00 13.49
CA CYS A 30 -6.00 15.17 12.07
C CYS A 30 -5.46 16.48 11.48
N GLN A 31 -5.46 17.59 12.24
CA GLN A 31 -4.87 18.84 11.75
C GLN A 31 -3.35 18.72 11.58
N ASN A 32 -2.65 18.12 12.55
CA ASN A 32 -1.21 17.92 12.48
C ASN A 32 -0.82 17.02 11.30
N GLU A 33 -1.54 15.92 11.08
CA GLU A 33 -1.32 15.03 9.93
C GLU A 33 -1.55 15.77 8.61
N LYS A 34 -2.60 16.59 8.53
CA LYS A 34 -2.87 17.42 7.36
C LYS A 34 -1.76 18.45 7.12
N GLU A 35 -1.32 19.17 8.15
CA GLU A 35 -0.28 20.20 8.05
C GLU A 35 1.08 19.63 7.66
N ARG A 36 1.36 18.39 8.08
CA ARG A 36 2.60 17.67 7.74
C ARG A 36 2.51 16.90 6.43
N SER A 37 1.32 16.77 5.86
CA SER A 37 1.11 16.10 4.58
C SER A 37 1.72 16.92 3.46
N VAL A 38 2.42 16.25 2.55
CA VAL A 38 3.02 16.86 1.37
C VAL A 38 2.36 16.24 0.15
N GLU A 39 1.87 17.08 -0.74
CA GLU A 39 1.26 16.65 -1.99
C GLU A 39 2.34 16.56 -3.09
N TRP A 40 2.46 15.37 -3.70
CA TRP A 40 3.41 15.10 -4.76
C TRP A 40 2.66 14.90 -6.07
N TRP A 41 2.79 15.88 -6.97
CA TRP A 41 2.20 15.80 -8.30
C TRP A 41 3.25 15.33 -9.31
N HIS A 42 3.01 14.14 -9.87
CA HIS A 42 3.84 13.54 -10.89
C HIS A 42 3.05 13.30 -12.16
N PRO A 43 3.65 13.50 -13.35
CA PRO A 43 3.08 13.04 -14.60
C PRO A 43 2.82 11.52 -14.55
N PRO A 44 1.74 11.01 -15.14
CA PRO A 44 1.45 9.57 -15.14
C PRO A 44 2.59 8.71 -15.72
N GLU A 45 3.37 9.25 -16.65
CA GLU A 45 4.44 8.54 -17.35
C GLU A 45 5.63 8.21 -16.45
N VAL A 46 5.82 8.96 -15.36
CA VAL A 46 6.93 8.72 -14.41
C VAL A 46 6.52 7.79 -13.25
N LEU A 47 5.23 7.43 -13.17
CA LEU A 47 4.70 6.52 -12.17
C LEU A 47 4.91 5.08 -12.62
N VAL A 48 5.82 4.37 -11.97
CA VAL A 48 6.14 2.97 -12.32
C VAL A 48 5.95 2.08 -11.11
N SER A 49 5.11 1.05 -11.24
CA SER A 49 4.97 0.04 -10.20
C SER A 49 6.14 -0.95 -10.28
N ARG A 50 6.81 -1.19 -9.16
CA ARG A 50 7.93 -2.13 -9.06
C ARG A 50 7.64 -3.20 -8.01
N PRO A 51 7.66 -4.49 -8.37
CA PRO A 51 7.64 -5.54 -7.38
C PRO A 51 8.97 -5.52 -6.60
N THR A 52 8.87 -5.52 -5.28
CA THR A 52 9.97 -5.86 -4.36
C THR A 52 9.70 -7.25 -3.81
N GLU A 53 10.65 -7.92 -3.14
CA GLU A 53 10.52 -9.32 -2.69
C GLU A 53 9.16 -9.67 -2.06
N HIS A 54 8.51 -8.70 -1.40
CA HIS A 54 7.31 -8.95 -0.59
C HIS A 54 6.16 -7.96 -0.81
N ARG A 55 6.34 -6.90 -1.60
CA ARG A 55 5.36 -5.82 -1.75
C ARG A 55 5.44 -5.18 -3.13
N LEU A 56 4.32 -4.60 -3.57
CA LEU A 56 4.31 -3.67 -4.70
C LEU A 56 4.69 -2.27 -4.19
N THR A 57 5.67 -1.65 -4.84
CA THR A 57 6.07 -0.26 -4.58
C THR A 57 5.74 0.60 -5.78
N LEU A 58 5.50 1.89 -5.55
CA LEU A 58 5.29 2.88 -6.60
C LEU A 58 6.52 3.78 -6.67
N ALA A 59 7.27 3.69 -7.74
CA ALA A 59 8.35 4.61 -8.05
C ALA A 59 7.77 5.87 -8.71
N MET A 60 8.18 7.05 -8.24
CA MET A 60 7.72 8.34 -8.75
C MET A 60 8.92 9.15 -9.23
N GLY A 61 9.38 8.88 -10.47
CA GLY A 61 10.56 9.54 -11.04
C GLY A 61 11.82 9.42 -10.17
N GLU A 62 12.47 10.56 -9.90
CA GLU A 62 13.67 10.65 -9.04
C GLU A 62 13.34 10.79 -7.54
N ASP A 63 12.08 11.03 -7.17
CA ASP A 63 11.64 11.26 -5.78
C ASP A 63 11.52 9.97 -4.96
N GLY A 64 11.89 8.83 -5.55
CA GLY A 64 12.09 7.57 -4.87
C GLY A 64 10.96 6.56 -5.07
N SER A 65 10.96 5.53 -4.22
CA SER A 65 10.00 4.43 -4.26
C SER A 65 9.20 4.37 -2.96
N PHE A 66 7.88 4.34 -3.09
CA PHE A 66 6.95 4.42 -1.98
C PHE A 66 6.22 3.08 -1.80
N GLY A 67 6.15 2.64 -0.55
CA GLY A 67 5.35 1.47 -0.19
C GLY A 67 3.86 1.77 -0.30
N LEU A 68 3.10 0.85 -0.89
CA LEU A 68 1.65 0.97 -0.92
C LEU A 68 1.04 0.41 0.37
N THR A 69 0.05 1.11 0.91
CA THR A 69 -0.88 0.58 1.91
C THR A 69 -1.90 -0.34 1.25
N ASP A 70 -2.56 -1.21 2.02
CA ASP A 70 -3.61 -2.12 1.52
C ASP A 70 -4.72 -1.40 0.75
N TRP A 71 -5.10 -0.20 1.22
CA TRP A 71 -6.09 0.63 0.55
C TRP A 71 -5.57 1.16 -0.79
N SER A 72 -4.38 1.79 -0.82
CA SER A 72 -3.79 2.35 -2.04
C SER A 72 -3.52 1.26 -3.10
N PHE A 73 -3.05 0.09 -2.67
CA PHE A 73 -2.85 -1.08 -3.52
C PHE A 73 -4.17 -1.55 -4.13
N SER A 74 -5.23 -1.69 -3.31
CA SER A 74 -6.55 -2.09 -3.82
C SER A 74 -7.14 -1.08 -4.81
N GLN A 75 -6.94 0.22 -4.60
CA GLN A 75 -7.37 1.24 -5.56
C GLN A 75 -6.60 1.14 -6.87
N LEU A 76 -5.27 0.92 -6.82
CA LEU A 76 -4.44 0.73 -8.01
C LEU A 76 -4.89 -0.50 -8.81
N CYS A 77 -5.14 -1.63 -8.16
CA CYS A 77 -5.64 -2.84 -8.84
C CYS A 77 -7.00 -2.61 -9.54
N LYS A 78 -7.91 -1.85 -8.91
CA LYS A 78 -9.18 -1.46 -9.54
C LYS A 78 -8.97 -0.58 -10.76
N LEU A 79 -8.08 0.42 -10.67
CA LEU A 79 -7.77 1.33 -11.78
C LEU A 79 -7.08 0.62 -12.95
N ALA A 80 -6.23 -0.36 -12.66
CA ALA A 80 -5.61 -1.23 -13.66
C ALA A 80 -6.60 -2.20 -14.32
N ASN A 81 -7.90 -2.14 -13.96
CA ASN A 81 -8.95 -3.05 -14.37
C ASN A 81 -8.53 -4.52 -14.22
N ALA A 82 -7.84 -4.83 -13.12
CA ALA A 82 -7.30 -6.15 -12.86
C ALA A 82 -8.41 -7.11 -12.40
N GLY A 83 -9.41 -7.33 -13.25
CA GLY A 83 -10.46 -8.35 -13.14
C GLY A 83 -10.93 -8.69 -11.72
N ASP A 84 -11.17 -9.97 -11.49
CA ASP A 84 -11.48 -10.49 -10.16
C ASP A 84 -10.21 -10.47 -9.29
N ARG A 85 -10.32 -10.04 -8.03
CA ARG A 85 -9.19 -9.81 -7.11
C ARG A 85 -8.30 -11.05 -6.95
N SER A 86 -8.90 -12.24 -7.04
CA SER A 86 -8.20 -13.53 -7.00
C SER A 86 -7.17 -13.68 -8.13
N GLU A 87 -7.48 -13.16 -9.31
CA GLU A 87 -6.63 -13.25 -10.50
C GLU A 87 -5.51 -12.19 -10.46
N ALA A 88 -5.81 -11.00 -9.94
CA ALA A 88 -4.82 -9.95 -9.70
C ALA A 88 -3.81 -10.39 -8.63
N ASP A 89 -4.28 -10.95 -7.52
CA ASP A 89 -3.44 -11.47 -6.42
C ASP A 89 -2.61 -12.69 -6.88
N ALA A 90 -3.13 -13.52 -7.79
CA ALA A 90 -2.39 -14.61 -8.42
C ALA A 90 -1.28 -14.09 -9.35
N LYS A 91 -1.56 -13.07 -10.18
CA LYS A 91 -0.56 -12.45 -11.08
C LYS A 91 0.51 -11.69 -10.30
N ALA A 92 0.12 -10.96 -9.26
CA ALA A 92 1.05 -10.28 -8.36
C ALA A 92 1.94 -11.29 -7.62
N SER A 93 1.36 -12.39 -7.13
CA SER A 93 2.14 -13.49 -6.51
C SER A 93 3.10 -14.15 -7.51
N ALA A 94 2.70 -14.33 -8.76
CA ALA A 94 3.58 -14.89 -9.80
C ALA A 94 4.75 -13.95 -10.16
N LEU A 95 4.50 -12.64 -10.22
CA LEU A 95 5.55 -11.64 -10.41
C LEU A 95 6.52 -11.58 -9.23
N LEU A 96 6.03 -11.71 -8.00
CA LEU A 96 6.86 -11.78 -6.80
C LEU A 96 7.72 -13.06 -6.76
N ALA A 97 7.20 -14.18 -7.26
CA ALA A 97 7.94 -15.45 -7.33
C ALA A 97 9.03 -15.48 -8.42
N LEU A 98 8.90 -14.67 -9.46
CA LEU A 98 9.91 -14.52 -10.53
C LEU A 98 11.04 -13.55 -10.17
N ALA A 99 10.86 -12.74 -9.11
CA ALA A 99 11.84 -11.77 -8.64
C ALA A 99 12.74 -12.29 -7.50
N ALA A 100 12.63 -13.58 -7.16
CA ALA A 100 13.47 -14.31 -6.19
C ALA A 100 14.43 -15.28 -6.91
#